data_AF-A0A5K0XAS8-F1
#
_entry.id   AF-A0A5K0XAS8-F1
#
_cell.length_a   1.000
_cell.length_b   1.000
_cell.length_c   1.000
_cell.angle_alpha   90.00
_cell.angle_beta   90.00
_cell.angle_gamma   90.00
#
_symmetry.space_group_name_H-M   'P 1'
#
loop_
_entity.id
_entity.type
_entity.pdbx_description
1 polymer ?
#
loop_
_entity_poly.entity_id
_entity_poly.type
_entity_poly.pdbx_seq_one_letter_code
_entity_poly.pdbx_strand_id
1 'polypeptide(L)' 'IEGLQRHPKYGARVEHHAYKNMWDALSRIASAEGWAGLYKGIIPSIIKAAPAGAVTFVAYEYTSDWLESALS' A
#
# COMPACT_ATOMS: atom_id res chain seq x y z
N ILE A 1 37.73 -17.90 24.48
CA ILE A 1 36.85 -17.33 23.43
C ILE A 1 35.44 -17.29 24.01
N GLU A 2 35.21 -16.34 24.91
CA GLU A 2 33.89 -16.12 25.52
C GLU A 2 33.01 -15.48 24.46
N GLY A 3 31.92 -16.16 24.10
CA GLY A 3 30.96 -15.65 23.12
C GLY A 3 30.41 -14.31 23.58
N LEU A 4 30.40 -13.31 22.68
CA LEU A 4 29.82 -12.00 22.94
C LEU A 4 28.42 -12.14 23.57
N GLN A 5 28.22 -11.53 24.74
CA GLN A 5 26.91 -11.42 25.37
C GLN A 5 25.95 -10.72 24.40
N ARG A 6 24.96 -11.47 23.90
CA ARG A 6 23.94 -10.94 23.01
C ARG A 6 23.04 -10.00 23.83
N HIS A 7 23.02 -8.74 23.45
CA HIS A 7 22.26 -7.70 24.12
C HIS A 7 20.74 -8.02 24.08
N PRO A 8 20.02 -8.03 25.21
CA PRO A 8 18.64 -8.51 25.31
C PRO A 8 17.62 -7.67 24.54
N LYS A 9 18.00 -6.48 24.05
CA LYS A 9 17.09 -5.58 23.32
C LYS A 9 16.71 -6.06 21.90
N TYR A 10 17.35 -7.10 21.36
CA TYR A 10 17.01 -7.67 20.05
C TYR A 10 16.01 -8.83 20.10
N GLY A 11 15.62 -9.28 21.30
CA GLY A 11 14.68 -10.39 21.51
C GLY A 11 13.27 -9.98 21.95
N ALA A 12 12.98 -8.68 22.06
CA ALA A 12 11.64 -8.21 22.37
C ALA A 12 10.73 -8.52 21.17
N ARG A 13 9.97 -9.61 21.28
CA ARG A 13 8.87 -9.95 20.37
C ARG A 13 8.03 -8.68 20.25
N VAL A 14 8.03 -8.07 19.07
CA VAL A 14 7.13 -6.96 18.79
C VAL A 14 5.74 -7.51 19.06
N GLU A 15 5.11 -7.05 20.14
CA GLU A 15 3.76 -7.41 20.52
C GLU A 15 2.88 -7.00 19.33
N HIS A 16 2.63 -7.97 18.45
CA HIS A 16 1.70 -7.84 17.37
C HIS A 16 0.34 -7.65 18.03
N HIS A 17 0.00 -6.40 18.31
CA HIS A 17 -1.38 -5.94 18.35
C HIS A 17 -1.92 -6.09 16.94
N ALA A 18 -2.02 -7.34 16.48
CA ALA A 18 -2.62 -7.72 15.24
C ALA A 18 -4.05 -7.20 15.34
N TYR A 19 -4.39 -6.26 14.48
CA TYR A 19 -5.76 -5.80 14.34
C TYR A 19 -6.65 -7.03 14.25
N LYS A 20 -7.61 -7.16 15.17
CA LYS A 20 -8.45 -8.37 15.25
C LYS A 20 -9.18 -8.60 13.93
N ASN A 21 -9.57 -7.50 13.28
CA ASN A 21 -10.21 -7.45 11.98
C ASN A 21 -9.86 -6.12 11.27
N MET A 22 -9.98 -6.07 9.93
CA MET A 22 -9.83 -4.81 9.17
C MET A 22 -10.77 -3.70 9.67
N TRP A 23 -11.98 -4.05 10.11
CA TRP A 23 -12.95 -3.11 10.66
C TRP A 23 -12.52 -2.51 12.00
N ASP A 24 -11.83 -3.28 12.84
CA ASP A 24 -11.27 -2.80 14.12
C ASP A 24 -10.14 -1.80 13.86
N ALA A 25 -9.31 -2.08 12.84
CA ALA A 25 -8.28 -1.13 12.38
C ALA A 25 -8.90 0.18 11.87
N LEU A 26 -9.90 0.07 10.99
CA LEU A 26 -10.57 1.22 10.38
C LEU A 26 -11.26 2.10 11.44
N SER A 27 -11.98 1.47 12.38
CA SER A 27 -12.67 2.18 13.46
C SER A 27 -11.68 2.87 14.40
N ARG A 28 -10.57 2.21 14.75
CA ARG A 28 -9.51 2.81 15.57
C ARG A 28 -8.86 4.02 14.92
N ILE A 29 -8.53 3.95 13.63
CA ILE A 29 -7.94 5.07 12.89
C ILE A 29 -8.95 6.23 12.79
N ALA A 30 -10.21 5.92 12.47
CA ALA A 30 -11.26 6.92 12.37
C ALA A 30 -11.51 7.64 13.71
N SER A 31 -11.46 6.92 14.84
CA SER A 31 -11.63 7.52 16.18
C SER A 31 -10.38 8.26 16.67
N ALA A 32 -9.16 7.81 16.31
CA ALA A 32 -7.92 8.42 16.78
C ALA A 32 -7.50 9.66 15.99
N GLU A 33 -7.66 9.65 14.67
CA GLU A 33 -7.17 10.72 13.76
C GLU A 33 -8.29 11.37 12.92
N GLY A 34 -9.52 10.86 13.02
CA GLY A 34 -10.63 11.30 12.17
C GLY A 34 -10.53 10.75 10.74
N TRP A 35 -11.50 11.12 9.91
CA TRP A 35 -11.55 10.71 8.49
C TRP A 35 -10.29 11.13 7.71
N ALA A 36 -9.66 12.24 8.07
CA ALA A 36 -8.42 12.71 7.43
C ALA A 36 -7.22 11.77 7.67
N GLY A 37 -7.17 11.05 8.80
CA GLY A 37 -6.12 10.06 9.09
C GLY A 37 -6.14 8.89 8.11
N LEU A 38 -7.34 8.45 7.68
CA LEU A 38 -7.50 7.41 6.68
C LEU A 38 -6.96 7.82 5.30
N TYR A 39 -7.13 9.09 4.93
CA TYR A 39 -6.68 9.61 3.63
C TYR A 39 -5.16 9.83 3.54
N LYS A 40 -4.46 10.07 4.66
CA LYS A 40 -3.00 10.30 4.67
C LYS A 40 -2.19 9.13 4.11
N GLY A 41 -2.66 7.88 4.24
CA GLY A 41 -1.99 6.69 3.68
C GLY A 41 -2.53 6.22 2.33
N ILE A 42 -3.82 6.45 2.09
CA ILE A 42 -4.49 6.05 0.84
C ILE A 42 -4.06 6.96 -0.32
N ILE A 43 -4.01 8.27 -0.11
CA ILE A 43 -3.60 9.24 -1.15
C ILE A 43 -2.21 8.92 -1.73
N PRO A 44 -1.12 8.78 -0.94
CA PRO A 44 0.18 8.46 -1.51
C PRO A 44 0.22 7.09 -2.19
N SER A 45 -0.54 6.11 -1.70
CA SER A 45 -0.65 4.79 -2.34
C SER A 45 -1.33 4.88 -3.71
N ILE A 46 -2.40 5.66 -3.83
CA ILE A 46 -3.10 5.91 -5.10
C ILE A 46 -2.20 6.70 -6.05
N ILE A 47 -1.56 7.77 -5.59
CA ILE A 47 -0.62 8.56 -6.41
C ILE A 47 0.49 7.67 -6.97
N LYS A 48 1.00 6.72 -6.18
CA LYS A 48 2.00 5.75 -6.65
C LYS A 48 1.43 4.76 -7.68
N ALA A 49 0.17 4.35 -7.54
CA ALA A 49 -0.46 3.39 -8.44
C ALA A 49 -0.98 4.03 -9.74
N ALA A 50 -1.30 5.32 -9.72
CA ALA A 50 -1.91 6.04 -10.83
C ALA A 50 -1.09 5.99 -12.14
N PRO A 51 0.26 6.18 -12.13
CA PRO A 51 1.05 6.11 -13.36
C PRO A 51 0.98 4.73 -14.03
N ALA A 52 1.00 3.64 -13.26
CA ALA A 52 0.91 2.30 -13.82
C ALA A 52 -0.45 2.05 -14.48
N GLY A 53 -1.53 2.53 -13.85
CA GLY A 53 -2.87 2.52 -14.44
C GLY A 53 -2.94 3.33 -15.73
N ALA A 54 -2.39 4.55 -15.72
CA ALA A 54 -2.36 5.43 -16.89
C ALA A 54 -1.59 4.82 -18.06
N VAL A 55 -0.41 4.22 -17.81
CA VAL A 55 0.37 3.55 -18.85
C VAL A 55 -0.39 2.39 -19.47
N THR A 56 -1.08 1.59 -18.64
CA THR A 56 -1.89 0.46 -19.14
C THR A 56 -3.03 0.96 -20.03
N PHE A 57 -3.69 2.03 -19.62
CA PHE A 57 -4.79 2.64 -20.37
C PHE A 57 -4.31 3.19 -21.71
N VAL A 58 -3.24 3.99 -21.70
CA VAL A 58 -2.65 4.56 -22.91
C VAL A 58 -2.15 3.47 -23.87
N ALA A 59 -1.49 2.42 -23.35
CA ALA A 59 -1.05 1.29 -24.17
C ALA A 59 -2.22 0.57 -24.85
N TYR A 60 -3.35 0.45 -24.14
CA TYR A 60 -4.57 -0.12 -24.70
C TYR A 60 -5.14 0.74 -25.83
N GLU A 61 -5.21 2.07 -25.65
CA GLU A 61 -5.67 3.00 -26.68
C GLU A 61 -4.80 2.90 -27.94
N TYR A 62 -3.48 3.03 -27.80
CA TYR A 62 -2.56 2.93 -28.94
C TYR A 62 -2.66 1.60 -29.69
N THR A 63 -2.81 0.50 -28.95
CA THR A 63 -2.93 -0.83 -29.56
C THR A 63 -4.25 -0.96 -30.30
N SER A 64 -5.34 -0.45 -29.73
CA SER A 64 -6.67 -0.49 -30.34
C SER A 64 -6.71 0.37 -31.61
N ASP A 65 -6.19 1.60 -31.56
CA ASP A 65 -6.12 2.51 -32.70
C ASP A 65 -5.28 1.92 -33.84
N TRP A 66 -4.15 1.28 -33.51
CA TRP A 66 -3.31 0.61 -34.50
C TRP A 66 -4.05 -0.54 -35.18
N LEU A 67 -4.76 -1.37 -34.40
CA LEU A 67 -5.56 -2.46 -34.94
C LEU A 67 -6.67 -1.97 -35.86
N GLU A 68 -7.40 -0.92 -35.47
CA GLU A 68 -8.43 -0.31 -36.31
C GLU A 68 -7.84 0.22 -37.62
N SER A 69 -6.68 0.86 -37.58
CA SER A 69 -5.98 1.36 -38.77
C SER A 69 -5.44 0.26 -39.70
N ALA A 70 -5.14 -0.93 -39.15
CA ALA A 70 -4.63 -2.07 -39.91
C ALA A 70 -5.74 -2.94 -40.50
N LEU A 71 -6.96 -2.85 -39.93
CA LEU A 71 -8.17 -3.53 -40.40
C LEU A 71 -8.97 -2.70 -41.42
N SER A 72 -8.73 -1.39 -41.51
CA SER A 72 -9.28 -0.49 -42.53
C SER A 72 -8.36 -0.35 -43.74
#